data_AF-G7VC60-F1
#
_entry.id   AF-G7VC60-F1
#
_cell.length_a   1.000
_cell.length_b   1.000
_cell.length_c   1.000
_cell.angle_alpha   90.00
_cell.angle_beta   90.00
_cell.angle_gamma   90.00
#
_symmetry.space_group_name_H-M   'P 1'
#
loop_
_entity.id
_entity.type
_entity.pdbx_description
1 polymer ?
#
loop_
_entity_poly.entity_id
_entity_poly.type
_entity_poly.pdbx_seq_one_letter_code
_entity_poly.pdbx_strand_id
1 'polypeptide(L)'
;MKDSYISRMDDRFREIRRILTEILEEVSGFKYRAAREVEELLEKRGVHCGIWLDVRLPADGLVKIDLYCPQPLVVGKVTVSLIDAEEVEEALAQLRKLAEAAEKSRGAKTYLAVLAVEFAPRDVAQYLRKRAEEEGIHLILGREY
;
A
#
# COMPACT_ATOMS: atom_id res chain seq x y z
N MET A 1 -37.04 -18.43 -12.76
CA MET A 1 -36.06 -19.51 -12.41
C MET A 1 -34.61 -19.07 -12.61
N LYS A 2 -34.24 -18.44 -13.75
CA LYS A 2 -32.88 -17.93 -13.98
C LYS A 2 -32.41 -16.89 -12.93
N ASP A 3 -33.28 -15.98 -12.53
CA ASP A 3 -32.94 -14.92 -11.56
C ASP A 3 -32.60 -15.45 -10.16
N SER A 4 -33.28 -16.51 -9.72
CA SER A 4 -33.00 -17.22 -8.47
C SER A 4 -31.65 -17.94 -8.46
N TYR A 5 -31.14 -18.33 -9.64
CA TYR A 5 -29.87 -19.03 -9.76
C TYR A 5 -28.70 -18.05 -9.81
N ILE A 6 -28.88 -16.93 -10.50
CA ILE A 6 -27.91 -15.83 -10.57
C ILE A 6 -27.73 -15.20 -9.17
N SER A 7 -28.82 -14.87 -8.48
CA SER A 7 -28.74 -14.34 -7.10
C SER A 7 -28.02 -15.28 -6.14
N ARG A 8 -28.31 -16.58 -6.17
CA ARG A 8 -27.59 -17.59 -5.34
C ARG A 8 -26.12 -17.76 -5.73
N MET A 9 -25.75 -17.44 -6.96
CA MET A 9 -24.37 -17.48 -7.41
C MET A 9 -23.63 -16.24 -6.91
N ASP A 10 -24.24 -15.05 -7.00
CA ASP A 10 -23.69 -13.80 -6.48
C ASP A 10 -23.48 -13.84 -4.97
N ASP A 11 -24.42 -14.40 -4.21
CA ASP A 11 -24.28 -14.53 -2.76
C ASP A 11 -23.13 -15.47 -2.38
N ARG A 12 -22.98 -16.60 -3.09
CA ARG A 12 -21.84 -17.52 -2.89
C ARG A 12 -20.50 -16.88 -3.26
N PHE A 13 -20.45 -16.13 -4.35
CA PHE A 13 -19.24 -15.39 -4.73
C PHE A 13 -18.87 -14.33 -3.68
N ARG A 14 -19.87 -13.62 -3.13
CA ARG A 14 -19.66 -12.65 -2.05
C ARG A 14 -19.10 -13.33 -0.80
N GLU A 15 -19.64 -14.49 -0.44
CA GLU A 15 -19.18 -15.26 0.73
C GLU A 15 -17.75 -15.80 0.55
N ILE A 16 -17.43 -16.38 -0.61
CA ILE A 16 -16.06 -16.82 -0.94
C ILE A 16 -15.09 -15.64 -0.87
N ARG A 17 -15.47 -14.49 -1.45
CA ARG A 17 -14.64 -13.28 -1.41
C ARG A 17 -14.40 -12.82 0.03
N ARG A 18 -15.43 -12.80 0.88
CA ARG A 18 -15.30 -12.44 2.30
C ARG A 18 -14.28 -13.35 3.00
N ILE A 19 -14.42 -14.66 2.86
CA ILE A 19 -13.53 -15.64 3.50
C ILE A 19 -12.09 -15.47 3.01
N LEU A 20 -11.89 -15.27 1.70
CA LEU A 20 -10.56 -15.03 1.15
C LEU A 20 -9.95 -13.74 1.67
N THR A 21 -10.73 -12.67 1.80
CA THR A 21 -10.27 -11.40 2.38
C THR A 21 -9.83 -11.60 3.84
N GLU A 22 -10.61 -12.29 4.66
CA GLU A 22 -10.27 -12.59 6.06
C GLU A 22 -8.94 -13.36 6.15
N ILE A 23 -8.77 -14.40 5.34
CA ILE A 23 -7.51 -15.17 5.30
C ILE A 23 -6.33 -14.30 4.87
N LEU A 24 -6.51 -13.46 3.84
CA LEU A 24 -5.43 -12.61 3.32
C LEU A 24 -5.04 -11.51 4.31
N GLU A 25 -6.00 -10.95 5.05
CA GLU A 25 -5.74 -10.03 6.15
C GLU A 25 -5.00 -10.69 7.31
N GLU A 26 -5.35 -11.93 7.68
CA GLU A 26 -4.61 -12.66 8.71
C GLU A 26 -3.17 -13.01 8.28
N VAL A 27 -2.98 -13.40 7.01
CA VAL A 27 -1.68 -13.83 6.49
C VAL A 27 -0.75 -12.65 6.19
N SER A 28 -1.28 -11.57 5.62
CA SER A 28 -0.48 -10.43 5.12
C SER A 28 -0.61 -9.18 6.00
N GLY A 29 -1.50 -9.21 6.98
CA GLY A 29 -1.74 -8.11 7.91
C GLY A 29 -2.16 -6.83 7.22
N PHE A 30 -1.76 -5.71 7.83
CA PHE A 30 -2.04 -4.37 7.34
C PHE A 30 -1.56 -4.09 5.90
N LYS A 31 -0.57 -4.84 5.39
CA LYS A 31 -0.09 -4.67 4.01
C LYS A 31 -1.16 -4.99 2.97
N TYR A 32 -1.96 -6.03 3.20
CA TYR A 32 -3.01 -6.40 2.26
C TYR A 32 -4.08 -5.32 2.19
N ARG A 33 -4.50 -4.79 3.35
CA ARG A 33 -5.41 -3.66 3.41
C ARG A 33 -4.85 -2.44 2.68
N ALA A 34 -3.59 -2.08 2.93
CA ALA A 34 -2.94 -0.96 2.25
C ALA A 34 -2.88 -1.16 0.73
N ALA A 35 -2.55 -2.36 0.25
CA ALA A 35 -2.58 -2.68 -1.18
C ALA A 35 -3.97 -2.46 -1.79
N ARG A 36 -5.02 -2.92 -1.12
CA ARG A 36 -6.41 -2.75 -1.59
C ARG A 36 -6.81 -1.27 -1.66
N GLU A 37 -6.48 -0.48 -0.65
CA GLU A 37 -6.76 0.97 -0.66
C GLU A 37 -6.01 1.68 -1.81
N VAL A 38 -4.78 1.27 -2.10
CA VAL A 38 -4.01 1.80 -3.25
C VAL A 38 -4.66 1.38 -4.57
N GLU A 39 -5.05 0.11 -4.75
CA GLU A 39 -5.74 -0.37 -5.96
C GLU A 39 -7.03 0.42 -6.21
N GLU A 40 -7.84 0.63 -5.17
CA GLU A 40 -9.10 1.40 -5.26
C GLU A 40 -8.85 2.87 -5.59
N LEU A 41 -7.79 3.47 -5.04
CA LEU A 41 -7.39 4.83 -5.39
C LEU A 41 -6.99 4.94 -6.87
N LEU A 42 -6.20 3.98 -7.37
CA LEU A 42 -5.75 3.97 -8.76
C LEU A 42 -6.93 3.75 -9.72
N GLU A 43 -7.85 2.85 -9.37
CA GLU A 43 -9.07 2.62 -10.15
C GLU A 43 -9.93 3.89 -10.26
N LYS A 44 -10.11 4.63 -9.16
CA LYS A 44 -10.80 5.94 -9.17
C LYS A 44 -10.11 6.98 -10.07
N ARG A 45 -8.81 6.82 -10.33
CA ARG A 45 -8.03 7.67 -11.25
C ARG A 45 -8.02 7.13 -12.69
N GLY A 46 -8.72 6.03 -12.98
CA GLY A 46 -8.71 5.37 -14.29
C GLY A 46 -7.41 4.61 -14.57
N VAL A 47 -6.65 4.28 -13.53
CA VAL A 47 -5.38 3.56 -13.63
C VAL A 47 -5.58 2.12 -13.18
N HIS A 48 -5.35 1.17 -14.08
CA HIS A 48 -5.35 -0.24 -13.76
C HIS A 48 -3.96 -0.71 -13.36
N CYS A 49 -3.82 -1.14 -12.11
CA CYS A 49 -2.56 -1.59 -11.54
C CYS A 49 -2.86 -2.52 -10.36
N GLY A 50 -2.43 -3.78 -10.45
CA GLY A 50 -2.50 -4.73 -9.35
C GLY A 50 -1.26 -4.60 -8.47
N ILE A 51 -1.45 -4.41 -7.17
CA ILE A 51 -0.35 -4.20 -6.23
C ILE A 51 0.25 -5.54 -5.81
N TRP A 52 1.54 -5.72 -6.07
CA TRP A 52 2.31 -6.88 -5.65
C TRP A 52 2.88 -6.63 -4.26
N LEU A 53 2.77 -7.62 -3.39
CA LEU A 53 3.29 -7.56 -2.03
C LEU A 53 4.71 -8.12 -1.95
N ASP A 54 5.55 -7.50 -1.12
CA ASP A 54 6.86 -8.03 -0.70
C ASP A 54 7.81 -8.39 -1.86
N VAL A 55 7.81 -7.57 -2.92
CA VAL A 55 8.64 -7.75 -4.12
C VAL A 55 10.10 -7.46 -3.79
N ARG A 56 11.01 -8.31 -4.30
CA ARG A 56 12.45 -8.06 -4.26
C ARG A 56 12.95 -7.64 -5.63
N LEU A 57 13.48 -6.43 -5.74
CA LEU A 57 14.10 -5.95 -6.97
C LEU A 57 15.62 -6.13 -6.92
N PRO A 58 16.25 -6.56 -8.03
CA PRO A 58 17.69 -6.48 -8.19
C PRO A 58 18.08 -5.02 -8.45
N ALA A 59 18.56 -4.34 -7.41
CA ALA A 59 19.19 -3.03 -7.47
C ALA A 59 20.67 -3.19 -7.05
N ASP A 60 21.30 -2.17 -6.46
CA ASP A 60 22.62 -2.28 -5.80
C ASP A 60 22.54 -3.21 -4.55
N GLY A 61 22.17 -4.48 -4.75
CA GLY A 61 21.67 -5.43 -3.76
C GLY A 61 20.21 -5.84 -4.00
N LEU A 62 19.66 -6.68 -3.11
CA LEU A 62 18.24 -7.05 -3.12
C LEU A 62 17.44 -6.09 -2.23
N VAL A 63 16.65 -5.23 -2.87
CA VAL A 63 15.78 -4.28 -2.16
C VAL A 63 14.36 -4.84 -2.09
N LYS A 64 13.81 -4.92 -0.88
CA LYS A 64 12.42 -5.34 -0.65
C LYS A 64 11.49 -4.13 -0.69
N ILE A 65 10.44 -4.21 -1.50
CA ILE A 65 9.36 -3.21 -1.59
C ILE A 65 8.07 -3.87 -1.10
N ASP A 66 7.37 -3.25 -0.15
CA ASP A 66 6.17 -3.83 0.44
C ASP A 66 4.97 -3.77 -0.51
N LEU A 67 4.79 -2.64 -1.21
CA LEU A 67 3.73 -2.44 -2.21
C LEU A 67 4.36 -2.04 -3.54
N TYR A 68 4.16 -2.83 -4.59
CA TYR A 68 4.83 -2.58 -5.86
C TYR A 68 3.91 -2.76 -7.06
N CYS A 69 4.01 -1.84 -8.01
CA CYS A 69 3.45 -1.99 -9.35
C CYS A 69 4.47 -1.51 -10.37
N PRO A 70 4.85 -2.33 -11.36
CA PRO A 70 5.88 -1.94 -12.33
C PRO A 70 5.37 -0.95 -13.38
N GLN A 71 4.04 -0.82 -13.55
CA GLN A 71 3.43 0.07 -14.55
C GLN A 71 1.96 0.42 -14.22
N PRO A 72 1.63 1.70 -13.97
CA PRO A 72 2.59 2.78 -13.70
C PRO A 72 3.41 2.47 -12.43
N LEU A 73 4.58 3.09 -12.30
CA LEU A 73 5.50 2.76 -11.21
C LEU A 73 4.91 3.20 -9.86
N VAL A 74 4.40 2.24 -9.08
CA VAL A 74 3.92 2.46 -7.71
C VAL A 74 4.88 1.78 -6.76
N VAL A 75 5.31 2.52 -5.74
CA VAL A 75 6.25 2.04 -4.73
C VAL A 75 5.70 2.41 -3.37
N GLY A 76 5.58 1.43 -2.48
CA GLY A 76 5.10 1.67 -1.13
C GLY A 76 5.87 0.93 -0.07
N LYS A 77 5.94 1.58 1.09
CA LYS A 77 6.47 1.05 2.34
C LYS A 77 5.34 0.90 3.33
N VAL A 78 5.31 -0.23 4.03
CA VAL A 78 4.37 -0.47 5.12
C VAL A 78 5.15 -0.59 6.43
N THR A 79 4.73 0.14 7.46
CA THR A 79 5.26 0.03 8.82
C THR A 79 4.13 -0.20 9.82
N VAL A 80 4.43 -0.95 10.87
CA VAL A 80 3.44 -1.31 11.90
C VAL A 80 3.22 -0.13 12.84
N SER A 81 4.29 0.52 13.32
CA SER A 81 4.15 1.63 14.25
C SER A 81 5.18 2.71 13.94
N LEU A 82 4.80 3.96 14.18
CA LEU A 82 5.71 5.11 14.30
C LEU A 82 5.36 5.87 15.58
N ILE A 83 6.31 6.06 16.49
CA ILE A 83 6.05 6.61 17.83
C ILE A 83 6.59 8.02 18.05
N ASP A 84 7.46 8.51 17.17
CA ASP A 84 8.00 9.87 17.24
C ASP A 84 8.36 10.43 15.85
N ALA A 85 8.85 11.67 15.85
CA ALA A 85 9.22 12.39 14.62
C ALA A 85 10.48 11.82 13.95
N GLU A 86 11.40 11.20 14.71
CA GLU A 86 12.62 10.61 14.15
C GLU A 86 12.28 9.38 13.31
N GLU A 87 11.43 8.50 13.84
CA GLU A 87 10.94 7.32 13.11
C GLU A 87 10.15 7.72 11.85
N VAL A 88 9.39 8.82 11.90
CA VAL A 88 8.70 9.37 10.71
C VAL A 88 9.70 9.75 9.63
N GLU A 89 10.73 10.53 9.96
CA GLU A 89 11.72 10.95 8.98
C GLU A 89 12.53 9.76 8.44
N GLU A 90 12.82 8.77 9.29
CA GLU A 90 13.45 7.52 8.85
C GLU A 90 12.57 6.77 7.85
N ALA A 91 11.27 6.60 8.15
CA ALA A 91 10.33 5.92 7.26
C ALA A 91 10.22 6.61 5.90
N LEU A 92 10.16 7.96 5.89
CA LEU A 92 10.16 8.77 4.67
C LEU A 92 11.48 8.65 3.90
N ALA A 93 12.62 8.69 4.59
CA ALA A 93 13.94 8.48 3.97
C ALA A 93 14.07 7.09 3.34
N GLN A 94 13.57 6.04 4.00
CA GLN A 94 13.53 4.70 3.45
C GLN A 94 12.63 4.62 2.21
N LEU A 95 11.43 5.19 2.24
CA LEU A 95 10.54 5.22 1.06
C LEU A 95 11.20 5.91 -0.14
N ARG A 96 11.91 7.03 0.10
CA ARG A 96 12.68 7.72 -0.95
C ARG A 96 13.73 6.82 -1.59
N LYS A 97 14.50 6.07 -0.77
CA LYS A 97 15.48 5.10 -1.28
C LYS A 97 14.83 3.97 -2.08
N LEU A 98 13.68 3.47 -1.63
CA LEU A 98 12.93 2.43 -2.36
C LEU A 98 12.45 2.95 -3.72
N ALA A 99 11.89 4.17 -3.75
CA ALA A 99 11.45 4.80 -4.98
C ALA A 99 12.62 4.98 -5.95
N GLU A 100 13.75 5.54 -5.49
CA GLU A 100 14.94 5.73 -6.32
C GLU A 100 15.46 4.40 -6.90
N ALA A 101 15.53 3.34 -6.09
CA ALA A 101 15.95 2.02 -6.54
C ALA A 101 15.00 1.44 -7.60
N ALA A 102 13.69 1.59 -7.40
CA ALA A 102 12.68 1.14 -8.34
C ALA A 102 12.71 1.94 -9.65
N GLU A 103 12.89 3.27 -9.58
CA GLU A 103 13.03 4.14 -10.75
C GLU A 103 14.25 3.75 -11.59
N LYS A 104 15.40 3.50 -10.95
CA LYS A 104 16.61 3.01 -11.62
C LYS A 104 16.39 1.65 -12.28
N SER A 105 15.76 0.71 -11.56
CA SER A 105 15.48 -0.64 -12.05
C SER A 105 14.50 -0.64 -13.23
N ARG A 106 13.47 0.22 -13.19
CA ARG A 106 12.40 0.25 -14.19
C ARG A 106 12.66 1.22 -15.34
N GLY A 107 13.53 2.22 -15.16
CA GLY A 107 13.75 3.29 -16.12
C GLY A 107 12.57 4.25 -16.25
N ALA A 108 11.74 4.37 -15.21
CA ALA A 108 10.53 5.19 -15.20
C ALA A 108 10.45 5.98 -13.88
N LYS A 109 9.81 7.15 -13.90
CA LYS A 109 9.53 7.91 -12.67
C LYS A 109 8.39 7.30 -11.86
N THR A 110 8.49 7.43 -10.55
CA THR A 110 7.46 7.00 -9.61
C THR A 110 6.18 7.78 -9.88
N TYR A 111 5.11 7.06 -10.21
CA TYR A 111 3.78 7.62 -10.38
C TYR A 111 3.09 7.88 -9.04
N LEU A 112 3.28 6.96 -8.09
CA LEU A 112 2.72 7.07 -6.75
C LEU A 112 3.68 6.45 -5.72
N ALA A 113 4.15 7.27 -4.78
CA ALA A 113 4.82 6.82 -3.57
C ALA A 113 3.80 6.68 -2.45
N VAL A 114 3.82 5.56 -1.73
CA VAL A 114 2.85 5.24 -0.67
C VAL A 114 3.60 4.96 0.63
N LEU A 115 3.17 5.61 1.71
CA LEU A 115 3.58 5.23 3.06
C LEU A 115 2.33 4.77 3.80
N ALA A 116 2.30 3.52 4.25
CA ALA A 116 1.21 2.99 5.06
C ALA A 116 1.71 2.72 6.48
N VAL A 117 1.02 3.27 7.48
CA VAL A 117 1.37 3.14 8.90
C VAL A 117 0.17 2.60 9.67
N GLU A 118 0.34 1.44 10.33
CA GLU A 118 -0.77 0.79 11.03
C GLU A 118 -1.13 1.52 12.32
N PHE A 119 -0.14 1.94 13.12
CA PHE A 119 -0.33 2.59 14.40
C PHE A 119 0.54 3.85 14.54
N ALA A 120 -0.05 4.94 15.02
CA ALA A 120 0.70 6.14 15.39
C ALA A 120 -0.03 6.93 16.50
N PRO A 121 0.70 7.53 17.46
CA PRO A 121 0.14 8.56 18.32
C PRO A 121 -0.46 9.73 17.50
N ARG A 122 -1.51 10.38 18.00
CA ARG A 122 -2.20 11.47 17.27
C ARG A 122 -1.29 12.61 16.81
N ASP A 123 -0.34 13.02 17.67
CA ASP A 123 0.64 14.06 17.36
C ASP A 123 1.62 13.61 16.25
N VAL A 124 2.09 12.37 16.32
CA VAL A 124 2.91 11.75 15.27
C VAL A 124 2.13 11.63 13.96
N ALA A 125 0.87 11.21 14.00
CA ALA A 125 0.02 11.10 12.82
C ALA A 125 -0.24 12.47 12.17
N GLN A 126 -0.42 13.52 12.98
CA GLN A 126 -0.55 14.90 12.48
C GLN A 126 0.75 15.36 11.81
N TYR A 127 1.90 15.12 12.44
CA TYR A 127 3.20 15.43 11.87
C TYR A 127 3.41 14.70 10.54
N LEU A 128 3.14 13.40 10.52
CA LEU A 128 3.29 12.55 9.34
C LEU A 128 2.41 12.99 8.17
N ARG A 129 1.16 13.40 8.42
CA ARG A 129 0.28 13.97 7.38
C ARG A 129 0.90 15.17 6.71
N LYS A 130 1.40 16.12 7.50
CA LYS A 130 2.03 17.34 7.00
C LYS A 130 3.24 16.99 6.12
N ARG A 131 4.12 16.11 6.60
CA ARG A 131 5.33 15.70 5.86
C ARG A 131 4.99 14.93 4.58
N ALA A 132 3.99 14.05 4.62
CA ALA A 132 3.56 13.32 3.43
C ALA A 132 2.97 14.25 2.36
N GLU A 133 2.17 15.25 2.76
CA GLU A 133 1.62 16.26 1.84
C GLU A 133 2.72 17.11 1.21
N GLU A 134 3.68 17.60 2.00
CA GLU A 134 4.83 18.38 1.52
C GLU A 134 5.66 17.63 0.46
N GLU A 135 5.73 16.30 0.56
CA GLU A 135 6.52 15.44 -0.33
C GLU A 135 5.70 14.77 -1.44
N GLY A 136 4.38 15.01 -1.50
CA GLY A 136 3.49 14.38 -2.48
C GLY A 136 3.32 12.87 -2.30
N ILE A 137 3.54 12.38 -1.07
CA ILE A 137 3.39 10.96 -0.71
C ILE A 137 1.93 10.67 -0.35
N HIS A 138 1.40 9.57 -0.87
CA HIS A 138 0.09 9.09 -0.46
C HIS A 138 0.20 8.35 0.88
N LEU A 139 -0.35 8.95 1.92
CA LEU A 139 -0.34 8.39 3.27
C LEU A 139 -1.61 7.56 3.53
N ILE A 140 -1.41 6.35 4.05
CA ILE A 140 -2.47 5.47 4.58
C ILE A 140 -2.22 5.30 6.08
N LEU A 141 -3.23 5.61 6.91
CA LEU A 141 -3.18 5.47 8.36
C LEU A 141 -4.19 4.42 8.84
N GLY A 142 -3.73 3.50 9.68
CA GLY A 142 -4.55 2.47 10.29
C GLY A 142 -5.35 2.98 11.50
N ARG A 143 -4.71 3.05 12.66
CA ARG A 143 -5.28 3.50 13.94
C ARG A 143 -4.40 4.57 14.57
N GLU A 144 -5.05 5.66 14.95
CA GLU A 144 -4.46 6.74 15.75
C GLU A 144 -4.87 6.59 17.22
N TYR A 145 -3.95 6.79 18.15
CA TYR A 145 -4.21 6.68 19.59
C TYR A 145 -3.75 7.92 20.39
#